data_AF-A0A9N9XZ54-F1
#
_entry.id   AF-A0A9N9XZ54-F1
#
_cell.length_a   1.000
_cell.length_b   1.000
_cell.length_c   1.000
_cell.angle_alpha   90.00
_cell.angle_beta   90.00
_cell.angle_gamma   90.00
#
_symmetry.space_group_name_H-M   'P 1'
#
loop_
_entity.id
_entity.type
_entity.pdbx_description
1 polymer ?
#
loop_
_entity_poly.entity_id
_entity_poly.type
_entity_poly.pdbx_seq_one_letter_code
_entity_poly.pdbx_strand_id
1 'polypeptide(L)'
;MADEATNNVGRALEAIKIARLQHPDDMLLECFLQDAPEPQEAAYYLLQQSYIEGNRYDFKPFLSDWKDLVGSFVFEDPPRELADSNIVADVNSRDGGKCCITARDGSFFDPLVVAPILPIKRPIKEYYTTVNNIGGPEWPSILDKMAPVRRCRLSDHSSSGIELPDICSLQVLTRFAKAVRWTFVAREISGKLSRPTSKRASSKCFYRLSDNVAMTLGTAWRLMPARLRTRAYRGLRVLGGRLYGSTCSSSVQQLPFGMYLKTLCGDHHQGLANEYGALLLVREHTQVPVPCPLDLVSDRTTSYMLTSQIPGHRLGMCLDALSDDELCDLVCDLREYLRELRAIPKEALPEYAITNAIGKACYDYRIIASMNQEGERNRLFAGPFPTEEDFNKILEVASLPNVLHCSDHNITFTHGDLNLRNILVSNGRLSGIVDWENSGWFPEYWDYTKAYYGTKIRRRWLRAIDEVFEDFGDFQKELAIEEKLWEYCY
;
A
#
# COMPACT_ATOMS: atom_id res chain seq x y z
N MET A 1 -27.20 7.86 36.72
CA MET A 1 -27.30 6.82 35.69
C MET A 1 -27.61 7.53 34.39
N ALA A 2 -26.57 7.93 33.66
CA ALA A 2 -26.72 8.44 32.31
C ALA A 2 -26.77 7.20 31.42
N ASP A 3 -27.96 6.93 30.87
CA ASP A 3 -28.27 5.78 30.05
C ASP A 3 -27.32 5.74 28.83
N GLU A 4 -26.81 4.55 28.49
CA GLU A 4 -26.05 4.30 27.28
C GLU A 4 -26.86 4.79 26.07
N ALA A 5 -26.52 5.96 25.53
CA ALA A 5 -27.10 6.43 24.28
C ALA A 5 -26.90 5.32 23.24
N THR A 6 -28.00 4.80 22.69
CA THR A 6 -27.99 3.66 21.79
C THR A 6 -27.07 3.97 20.61
N ASN A 7 -25.90 3.34 20.57
CA ASN A 7 -24.92 3.52 19.49
C ASN A 7 -25.40 2.76 18.25
N ASN A 8 -26.39 3.32 17.55
CA ASN A 8 -26.97 2.75 16.35
C ASN A 8 -25.92 2.58 15.26
N VAL A 9 -24.95 3.50 15.15
CA VAL A 9 -23.82 3.36 14.21
C VAL A 9 -23.04 2.07 14.46
N GLY A 10 -22.65 1.80 15.71
CA GLY A 10 -21.94 0.57 16.07
C GLY A 10 -22.76 -0.69 15.74
N ARG A 11 -24.05 -0.68 16.06
CA ARG A 11 -24.98 -1.79 15.74
C ARG A 11 -25.12 -2.01 14.23
N ALA A 12 -25.22 -0.94 13.45
CA ALA A 12 -25.35 -1.01 11.99
C ALA A 12 -24.07 -1.52 11.33
N LEU A 13 -22.90 -1.05 11.76
CA LEU A 13 -21.61 -1.55 11.28
C LEU A 13 -21.44 -3.05 11.57
N GLU A 14 -21.82 -3.50 12.77
CA GLU A 14 -21.77 -4.91 13.12
C GLU A 14 -22.78 -5.75 12.30
N ALA A 15 -23.99 -5.23 12.09
CA ALA A 15 -24.98 -5.88 11.24
C ALA A 15 -24.50 -6.03 9.78
N ILE A 16 -23.90 -4.99 9.19
CA ILE A 16 -23.29 -5.03 7.85
C ILE A 16 -22.19 -6.10 7.81
N LYS A 17 -21.33 -6.15 8.83
CA LYS A 17 -20.25 -7.14 8.93
C LYS A 17 -20.79 -8.58 8.99
N ILE A 18 -21.84 -8.82 9.79
CA ILE A 18 -22.49 -10.13 9.92
C ILE A 18 -23.17 -10.55 8.60
N ALA A 19 -23.68 -9.59 7.82
CA ALA A 19 -24.35 -9.87 6.55
C ALA A 19 -23.42 -10.42 5.45
N ARG A 20 -22.08 -10.32 5.60
CA ARG A 20 -21.07 -10.84 4.66
C ARG A 20 -21.38 -10.46 3.20
N LEU A 21 -21.65 -9.18 2.97
CA LEU A 21 -21.89 -8.65 1.63
C LEU A 21 -20.61 -8.78 0.78
N GLN A 22 -20.78 -8.96 -0.53
CA GLN A 22 -19.65 -9.01 -1.46
C GLN A 22 -18.94 -7.66 -1.53
N HIS A 23 -17.62 -7.64 -1.53
CA HIS A 23 -16.89 -6.40 -1.68
C HIS A 23 -17.08 -5.76 -3.07
N PRO A 24 -17.26 -4.43 -3.19
CA PRO A 24 -17.19 -3.41 -2.13
C PRO A 24 -18.57 -2.96 -1.59
N ASP A 25 -19.58 -3.82 -1.61
CA ASP A 25 -20.94 -3.46 -1.19
C ASP A 25 -21.04 -3.15 0.31
N ASP A 26 -20.25 -3.86 1.13
CA ASP A 26 -20.04 -3.54 2.54
C ASP A 26 -19.50 -2.11 2.70
N MET A 27 -18.50 -1.74 1.91
CA MET A 27 -17.89 -0.41 1.95
C MET A 27 -18.84 0.69 1.48
N LEU A 28 -19.74 0.41 0.52
CA LEU A 28 -20.78 1.35 0.08
C LEU A 28 -21.77 1.68 1.21
N LEU A 29 -22.19 0.67 1.99
CA LEU A 29 -23.05 0.88 3.16
C LEU A 29 -22.31 1.57 4.30
N GLU A 30 -21.04 1.23 4.55
CA GLU A 30 -20.23 1.95 5.54
C GLU A 30 -20.13 3.46 5.21
N CYS A 31 -20.00 3.82 3.92
CA CYS A 31 -20.00 5.23 3.51
C CYS A 31 -21.33 5.92 3.81
N PHE A 32 -22.46 5.24 3.60
CA PHE A 32 -23.78 5.79 3.94
C PHE A 32 -23.87 6.20 5.42
N LEU A 33 -23.25 5.41 6.31
CA LEU A 33 -23.23 5.70 7.75
C LEU A 33 -22.20 6.78 8.12
N GLN A 34 -20.96 6.65 7.63
CA GLN A 34 -19.83 7.47 8.08
C GLN A 34 -19.81 8.87 7.47
N ASP A 35 -20.32 9.01 6.24
CA ASP A 35 -20.30 10.28 5.51
C ASP A 35 -21.65 11.05 5.63
N ALA A 36 -22.63 10.47 6.34
CA ALA A 36 -23.89 11.14 6.64
C ALA A 36 -23.68 12.37 7.56
N PRO A 37 -24.47 13.45 7.38
CA PRO A 37 -24.46 14.59 8.31
C PRO A 37 -24.82 14.18 9.74
N GLU A 38 -25.73 13.23 9.89
CA GLU A 38 -26.21 12.70 11.16
C GLU A 38 -26.06 11.17 11.18
N PRO A 39 -24.88 10.64 11.53
CA PRO A 39 -24.59 9.21 11.44
C PRO A 39 -25.54 8.31 12.26
N GLN A 40 -26.01 8.77 13.41
CA GLN A 40 -26.92 7.98 14.26
C GLN A 40 -28.31 7.84 13.63
N GLU A 41 -28.84 8.90 13.02
CA GLU A 41 -30.11 8.86 12.29
C GLU A 41 -29.99 8.04 11.01
N ALA A 42 -28.88 8.19 10.28
CA ALA A 42 -28.59 7.35 9.12
C ALA A 42 -28.53 5.86 9.51
N ALA A 43 -27.88 5.53 10.62
CA ALA A 43 -27.82 4.17 11.13
C ALA A 43 -29.18 3.63 11.55
N TYR A 44 -29.98 4.45 12.26
CA TYR A 44 -31.34 4.09 12.62
C TYR A 44 -32.21 3.81 11.38
N TYR A 45 -32.14 4.71 10.39
CA TYR A 45 -32.85 4.56 9.12
C TYR A 45 -32.43 3.30 8.37
N LEU A 46 -31.12 3.05 8.22
CA LEU A 46 -30.60 1.85 7.56
C LEU A 46 -31.10 0.57 8.23
N LEU A 47 -30.99 0.49 9.56
CA LEU A 47 -31.44 -0.66 10.35
C LEU A 47 -32.95 -0.86 10.19
N GLN A 48 -33.73 0.22 10.22
CA GLN A 48 -35.19 0.17 10.07
C GLN A 48 -35.59 -0.32 8.67
N GLN A 49 -34.97 0.20 7.60
CA GLN A 49 -35.29 -0.19 6.22
C GLN A 49 -34.86 -1.61 5.88
N SER A 50 -33.83 -2.12 6.56
CA SER A 50 -33.25 -3.44 6.27
C SER A 50 -33.73 -4.53 7.24
N TYR A 51 -34.54 -4.19 8.25
CA TYR A 51 -34.98 -5.14 9.28
C TYR A 51 -35.95 -6.19 8.72
N ILE A 52 -35.74 -7.45 9.09
CA ILE A 52 -36.65 -8.56 8.78
C ILE A 52 -37.35 -9.04 10.06
N GLU A 53 -36.84 -10.12 10.66
CA GLU A 53 -37.40 -10.77 11.84
C GLU A 53 -36.25 -11.45 12.60
N GLY A 54 -36.37 -11.53 13.92
CA GLY A 54 -35.34 -12.18 14.75
C GLY A 54 -34.00 -11.45 14.76
N ASN A 55 -34.02 -10.11 14.69
CA ASN A 55 -32.81 -9.25 14.65
C ASN A 55 -31.89 -9.52 13.45
N ARG A 56 -32.46 -9.97 12.32
CA ARG A 56 -31.77 -10.14 11.05
C ARG A 56 -32.06 -8.97 10.12
N TYR A 57 -31.11 -8.66 9.25
CA TYR A 57 -31.19 -7.57 8.29
C TYR A 57 -30.91 -8.09 6.87
N ASP A 58 -31.71 -7.65 5.88
CA ASP A 58 -31.41 -7.79 4.46
C ASP A 58 -31.17 -6.41 3.86
N PHE A 59 -29.90 -6.13 3.59
CA PHE A 59 -29.46 -4.85 3.04
C PHE A 59 -29.62 -4.76 1.52
N LYS A 60 -29.95 -5.85 0.81
CA LYS A 60 -29.96 -5.85 -0.66
C LYS A 60 -30.90 -4.80 -1.28
N PRO A 61 -32.16 -4.64 -0.82
CA PRO A 61 -33.05 -3.63 -1.38
C PRO A 61 -32.50 -2.21 -1.17
N PHE A 62 -32.13 -1.88 0.08
CA PHE A 62 -31.57 -0.58 0.42
C PHE A 62 -30.29 -0.27 -0.37
N LEU A 63 -29.40 -1.26 -0.49
CA LEU A 63 -28.15 -1.12 -1.21
C LEU A 63 -28.38 -0.87 -2.71
N SER A 64 -29.42 -1.48 -3.31
CA SER A 64 -29.80 -1.20 -4.70
C SER A 64 -30.18 0.27 -4.86
N ASP A 65 -31.07 0.78 -4.01
CA ASP A 65 -31.50 2.18 -4.03
C ASP A 65 -30.32 3.13 -3.79
N TRP A 66 -29.43 2.76 -2.86
CA TRP A 66 -28.22 3.53 -2.58
C TRP A 66 -27.26 3.57 -3.77
N LYS A 67 -27.04 2.45 -4.45
CA LYS A 67 -26.22 2.38 -5.68
C LYS A 67 -26.82 3.23 -6.79
N ASP A 68 -28.14 3.23 -6.96
CA ASP A 68 -28.82 4.07 -7.95
C ASP A 68 -28.65 5.56 -7.64
N LEU A 69 -28.81 5.95 -6.37
CA LEU A 69 -28.58 7.33 -5.93
C LEU A 69 -27.13 7.76 -6.12
N VAL A 70 -26.16 6.96 -5.67
CA VAL A 70 -24.72 7.24 -5.87
C VAL A 70 -24.38 7.29 -7.36
N GLY A 71 -24.98 6.41 -8.16
CA GLY A 71 -24.85 6.34 -9.61
C GLY A 71 -25.21 7.65 -10.31
N SER A 72 -26.16 8.42 -9.77
CA SER A 72 -26.52 9.75 -10.30
C SER A 72 -25.38 10.78 -10.25
N PHE A 73 -24.36 10.54 -9.41
CA PHE A 73 -23.17 11.38 -9.28
C PHE A 73 -21.96 10.86 -10.07
N VAL A 74 -22.09 9.72 -10.76
CA VAL A 74 -21.00 9.13 -11.54
C VAL A 74 -21.14 9.52 -13.02
N PHE A 75 -20.29 10.45 -13.46
CA PHE A 75 -20.23 10.88 -14.87
C PHE A 75 -19.22 10.00 -15.64
N GLU A 76 -19.70 9.19 -16.58
CA GLU A 76 -18.84 8.32 -17.40
C GLU A 76 -18.48 8.89 -18.78
N ASP A 77 -19.23 9.87 -19.28
CA ASP A 77 -18.92 10.56 -20.53
C ASP A 77 -17.88 11.68 -20.31
N PRO A 78 -17.16 12.13 -21.36
CA PRO A 78 -16.54 13.46 -21.30
C PRO A 78 -17.57 14.43 -20.73
N PRO A 79 -17.18 15.32 -19.81
CA PRO A 79 -18.15 16.18 -19.13
C PRO A 79 -19.03 16.82 -20.20
N ARG A 80 -20.36 16.64 -20.09
CA ARG A 80 -21.30 17.14 -21.11
C ARG A 80 -20.90 18.57 -21.44
N GLU A 81 -20.46 18.78 -22.67
CA GLU A 81 -20.14 20.10 -23.17
C GLU A 81 -21.33 21.00 -22.88
N LEU A 82 -21.06 22.13 -22.23
CA LEU A 82 -22.11 23.10 -22.00
C LEU A 82 -22.54 23.63 -23.37
N ALA A 83 -23.76 23.30 -23.80
CA ALA A 83 -24.24 23.66 -25.15
C ALA A 83 -24.68 25.13 -25.26
N ASP A 84 -24.80 25.85 -24.14
CA ASP A 84 -25.16 27.25 -24.12
C ASP A 84 -23.99 28.11 -24.61
N SER A 85 -24.09 28.57 -25.86
CA SER A 85 -23.06 29.36 -26.52
C SER A 85 -22.71 30.66 -25.81
N ASN A 86 -23.65 31.25 -25.06
CA ASN A 86 -23.39 32.49 -24.33
C ASN A 86 -22.50 32.22 -23.11
N ILE A 87 -22.83 31.18 -22.34
CA ILE A 87 -22.02 30.78 -21.19
C ILE A 87 -20.62 30.32 -21.63
N VAL A 88 -20.54 29.57 -22.74
CA VAL A 88 -19.24 29.16 -23.32
C VAL A 88 -18.40 30.36 -23.75
N ALA A 89 -19.01 31.35 -24.40
CA ALA A 89 -18.32 32.58 -24.79
C ALA A 89 -17.83 33.38 -23.57
N ASP A 90 -18.66 33.49 -22.53
CA ASP A 90 -18.32 34.19 -21.29
C ASP A 90 -17.17 33.49 -20.55
N VAL A 91 -17.18 32.15 -20.48
CA VAL A 91 -16.10 31.37 -19.86
C VAL A 91 -14.81 31.47 -20.68
N ASN A 92 -14.88 31.37 -22.01
CA ASN A 92 -13.70 31.54 -22.87
C ASN A 92 -13.09 32.94 -22.75
N SER A 93 -13.93 33.97 -22.65
CA SER A 93 -13.51 35.36 -22.42
C SER A 93 -12.87 35.53 -21.04
N ARG A 94 -13.47 34.95 -19.99
CA ARG A 94 -12.96 34.96 -18.62
C ARG A 94 -11.58 34.30 -18.50
N ASP A 95 -11.41 33.13 -19.12
CA ASP A 95 -10.20 32.30 -18.98
C ASP A 95 -9.13 32.60 -20.04
N GLY A 96 -9.40 33.55 -20.95
CA GLY A 96 -8.48 33.97 -22.01
C GLY A 96 -8.19 32.87 -23.03
N GLY A 97 -9.14 31.96 -23.27
CA GLY A 97 -8.96 30.83 -24.18
C GLY A 97 -7.91 29.82 -23.69
N LYS A 98 -7.76 29.65 -22.37
CA LYS A 98 -6.89 28.66 -21.73
C LYS A 98 -7.66 27.72 -20.80
N CYS A 99 -7.20 26.48 -20.68
CA CYS A 99 -7.77 25.51 -19.74
C CYS A 99 -7.48 25.93 -18.29
N CYS A 100 -8.52 26.08 -17.47
CA CYS A 100 -8.39 26.48 -16.06
C CYS A 100 -7.73 25.41 -15.16
N ILE A 101 -7.62 24.16 -15.62
CA ILE A 101 -6.97 23.06 -14.87
C ILE A 101 -5.49 22.90 -15.27
N THR A 102 -5.17 23.00 -16.55
CA THR A 102 -3.82 22.71 -17.08
C THR A 102 -3.04 23.95 -17.49
N ALA A 103 -3.70 25.12 -17.56
CA ALA A 103 -3.18 26.39 -18.07
C ALA A 103 -2.70 26.37 -19.53
N ARG A 104 -3.08 25.35 -20.32
CA ARG A 104 -2.74 25.22 -21.75
C ARG A 104 -3.79 25.87 -22.64
N ASP A 105 -3.37 26.38 -23.79
CA ASP A 105 -4.26 26.83 -24.86
C ASP A 105 -4.97 25.64 -25.52
N GLY A 106 -6.17 25.89 -26.05
CA GLY A 106 -6.85 24.93 -26.93
C GLY A 106 -6.14 24.80 -28.28
N SER A 107 -6.25 23.63 -28.90
CA SER A 107 -5.77 23.39 -30.26
C SER A 107 -6.85 22.74 -31.12
N PHE A 108 -6.64 22.68 -32.43
CA PHE A 108 -7.55 21.98 -33.34
C PHE A 108 -7.71 20.48 -33.01
N PHE A 109 -6.67 19.84 -32.45
CA PHE A 109 -6.69 18.42 -32.08
C PHE A 109 -7.08 18.19 -30.60
N ASP A 110 -7.17 19.25 -29.81
CA ASP A 110 -7.49 19.23 -28.38
C ASP A 110 -8.19 20.56 -28.01
N PRO A 111 -9.46 20.74 -28.41
CA PRO A 111 -10.18 21.99 -28.21
C PRO A 111 -10.49 22.21 -26.72
N LEU A 112 -10.63 23.47 -26.32
CA LEU A 112 -11.09 23.77 -24.97
C LEU A 112 -12.54 23.37 -24.79
N VAL A 113 -12.76 22.46 -23.86
CA VAL A 113 -14.09 22.03 -23.44
C VAL A 113 -14.53 22.86 -22.24
N VAL A 114 -15.64 23.59 -22.39
CA VAL A 114 -16.34 24.19 -21.27
C VAL A 114 -17.27 23.13 -20.68
N ALA A 115 -16.87 22.63 -19.53
CA ALA A 115 -17.58 21.64 -18.76
C ALA A 115 -18.13 22.28 -17.48
N PRO A 116 -19.29 21.85 -16.97
CA PRO A 116 -19.69 22.16 -15.62
C PRO A 116 -18.67 21.53 -14.65
N ILE A 117 -17.83 22.39 -14.07
CA ILE A 117 -16.82 22.02 -13.09
C ILE A 117 -17.43 22.20 -11.70
N LEU A 118 -17.38 21.16 -10.86
CA LEU A 118 -17.60 21.27 -9.42
C LEU A 118 -16.21 21.11 -8.75
N PRO A 119 -15.46 22.21 -8.45
CA PRO A 119 -15.19 22.52 -7.03
C PRO A 119 -14.90 24.00 -6.60
N ILE A 120 -15.48 24.36 -5.43
CA ILE A 120 -15.01 24.98 -4.13
C ILE A 120 -14.00 26.17 -4.03
N LYS A 121 -14.33 27.26 -3.28
CA LYS A 121 -13.70 27.64 -1.95
C LYS A 121 -14.17 28.95 -1.27
N ARG A 122 -14.20 28.93 0.08
CA ARG A 122 -13.28 29.65 1.02
C ARG A 122 -13.16 28.91 2.38
N PRO A 123 -12.13 29.15 3.23
CA PRO A 123 -10.71 28.88 3.03
C PRO A 123 -10.22 27.76 3.97
N ILE A 124 -9.87 26.59 3.43
CA ILE A 124 -8.98 25.63 4.12
C ILE A 124 -7.56 26.13 3.90
N LYS A 125 -6.85 26.44 5.00
CA LYS A 125 -5.52 27.09 4.97
C LYS A 125 -4.42 26.22 4.40
N GLU A 126 -4.58 24.91 4.36
CA GLU A 126 -3.74 23.97 3.62
C GLU A 126 -4.42 22.61 3.78
N TYR A 127 -4.46 21.81 2.73
CA TYR A 127 -4.67 20.38 2.88
C TYR A 127 -3.50 19.69 2.21
N TYR A 128 -2.89 18.78 2.96
CA TYR A 128 -1.91 17.85 2.43
C TYR A 128 -2.71 16.60 2.06
N THR A 129 -2.96 16.40 0.77
CA THR A 129 -3.28 15.06 0.29
C THR A 129 -1.95 14.34 0.13
N THR A 130 -1.47 13.75 1.21
CA THR A 130 -0.48 12.70 1.13
C THR A 130 -1.20 11.48 0.57
N VAL A 131 -1.08 11.25 -0.73
CA VAL A 131 -1.03 9.86 -1.18
C VAL A 131 0.19 9.33 -0.48
N ASN A 132 -0.02 8.48 0.52
CA ASN A 132 1.09 7.73 1.10
C ASN A 132 1.64 6.92 -0.08
N ASN A 133 2.74 7.38 -0.67
CA ASN A 133 3.37 6.80 -1.85
C ASN A 133 4.06 5.51 -1.43
N ILE A 134 3.25 4.54 -1.01
CA ILE A 134 3.65 3.15 -0.89
C ILE A 134 3.49 2.49 -2.28
N GLY A 135 3.85 3.18 -3.37
CA GLY A 135 3.51 2.79 -4.76
C GLY A 135 4.52 3.20 -5.83
N GLY A 136 5.07 2.23 -6.57
CA GLY A 136 6.04 2.35 -7.67
C GLY A 136 5.51 3.08 -8.93
N PRO A 137 6.24 3.04 -10.06
CA PRO A 137 5.96 3.91 -11.22
C PRO A 137 4.70 3.57 -12.04
N GLU A 138 4.09 2.38 -11.87
CA GLU A 138 2.90 1.95 -12.62
C GLU A 138 1.66 1.88 -11.71
N TRP A 139 0.58 2.55 -12.14
CA TRP A 139 -0.66 2.70 -11.40
C TRP A 139 -1.68 1.68 -11.96
N PRO A 140 -2.54 1.07 -11.14
CA PRO A 140 -3.74 0.39 -11.64
C PRO A 140 -4.58 1.33 -12.52
N SER A 141 -5.35 0.80 -13.47
CA SER A 141 -6.05 1.62 -14.48
C SER A 141 -7.00 2.70 -13.94
N ILE A 142 -7.60 2.48 -12.76
CA ILE A 142 -8.41 3.48 -12.06
C ILE A 142 -7.55 4.61 -11.47
N LEU A 143 -6.35 4.26 -11.01
CA LEU A 143 -5.36 5.17 -10.45
C LEU A 143 -4.57 5.89 -11.56
N ASP A 144 -4.34 5.28 -12.73
CA ASP A 144 -3.78 5.95 -13.93
C ASP A 144 -4.57 7.20 -14.33
N LYS A 145 -5.89 7.18 -14.09
CA LYS A 145 -6.80 8.31 -14.36
C LYS A 145 -6.86 9.33 -13.23
N MET A 146 -6.28 9.02 -12.07
CA MET A 146 -6.25 9.89 -10.89
C MET A 146 -4.85 10.52 -10.74
N ALA A 147 -4.75 11.83 -10.97
CA ALA A 147 -3.47 12.52 -10.87
C ALA A 147 -2.82 12.34 -9.46
N PRO A 148 -1.51 12.01 -9.39
CA PRO A 148 -0.79 11.67 -8.14
C PRO A 148 -0.84 12.74 -7.05
N VAL A 149 -0.94 14.01 -7.46
CA VAL A 149 -1.12 15.17 -6.60
C VAL A 149 -2.00 16.15 -7.36
N ARG A 150 -3.23 16.37 -6.93
CA ARG A 150 -4.02 17.52 -7.39
C ARG A 150 -3.68 18.72 -6.52
N ARG A 151 -2.69 19.49 -6.94
CA ARG A 151 -2.46 20.83 -6.39
C ARG A 151 -3.30 21.81 -7.20
N CYS A 152 -4.54 22.04 -6.77
CA CYS A 152 -5.38 23.06 -7.38
C CYS A 152 -5.33 24.33 -6.53
N ARG A 153 -4.89 25.43 -7.12
CA ARG A 153 -5.00 26.77 -6.54
C ARG A 153 -6.12 27.47 -7.29
N LEU A 154 -7.32 27.44 -6.72
CA LEU A 154 -8.45 28.19 -7.24
C LEU A 154 -8.27 29.64 -6.80
N SER A 155 -7.89 30.51 -7.73
CA SER A 155 -7.87 31.96 -7.53
C SER A 155 -9.16 32.56 -8.08
N ASP A 156 -9.86 33.28 -7.20
CA ASP A 156 -11.01 34.09 -7.52
C ASP A 156 -10.57 35.29 -8.38
N HIS A 157 -11.09 35.38 -9.59
CA HIS A 157 -10.87 36.50 -10.51
C HIS A 157 -12.19 37.20 -10.91
N SER A 158 -13.28 37.00 -10.16
CA SER A 158 -14.59 37.54 -10.57
C SER A 158 -14.68 39.05 -10.34
N SER A 159 -14.41 39.82 -11.39
CA SER A 159 -15.01 41.13 -11.65
C SER A 159 -16.28 41.00 -12.51
N SER A 160 -16.73 39.76 -12.83
CA SER A 160 -17.57 39.45 -13.99
C SER A 160 -19.01 39.00 -13.71
N GLY A 161 -19.47 38.97 -12.45
CA GLY A 161 -20.89 38.73 -12.13
C GLY A 161 -21.43 37.32 -12.40
N ILE A 162 -20.57 36.32 -12.63
CA ILE A 162 -20.97 34.90 -12.72
C ILE A 162 -21.18 34.36 -11.30
N GLU A 163 -22.36 33.79 -11.01
CA GLU A 163 -22.66 33.21 -9.70
C GLU A 163 -21.70 32.06 -9.35
N LEU A 164 -21.27 32.02 -8.08
CA LEU A 164 -20.48 30.91 -7.54
C LEU A 164 -21.32 29.61 -7.56
N PRO A 165 -20.69 28.44 -7.71
CA PRO A 165 -21.40 27.17 -7.53
C PRO A 165 -22.09 27.11 -6.17
N ASP A 166 -23.32 26.62 -6.14
CA ASP A 166 -24.11 26.47 -4.91
C ASP A 166 -23.34 25.65 -3.85
N ILE A 167 -23.12 26.27 -2.70
CA ILE A 167 -22.34 25.68 -1.59
C ILE A 167 -23.00 24.40 -1.08
N CYS A 168 -24.34 24.38 -1.02
CA CYS A 168 -25.09 23.23 -0.55
C CYS A 168 -24.87 22.03 -1.47
N SER A 169 -24.93 22.21 -2.79
CA SER A 169 -24.68 21.17 -3.79
C SER A 169 -23.26 20.58 -3.70
N LEU A 170 -22.25 21.42 -3.46
CA LEU A 170 -20.87 20.98 -3.25
C LEU A 170 -20.66 20.20 -1.94
N GLN A 171 -21.35 20.61 -0.87
CA GLN A 171 -21.35 19.89 0.40
C GLN A 171 -22.04 18.53 0.27
N VAL A 172 -23.08 18.42 -0.56
CA VAL A 172 -23.71 17.14 -0.89
C VAL A 172 -22.69 16.23 -1.59
N LEU A 173 -22.07 16.69 -2.69
CA LEU A 173 -21.10 15.89 -3.46
C LEU A 173 -19.92 15.36 -2.64
N THR A 174 -19.41 16.17 -1.71
CA THR A 174 -18.29 15.75 -0.86
C THR A 174 -18.64 14.52 -0.03
N ARG A 175 -19.90 14.39 0.40
CA ARG A 175 -20.40 13.23 1.16
C ARG A 175 -20.55 11.99 0.29
N PHE A 176 -20.80 12.16 -1.01
CA PHE A 176 -20.88 11.06 -1.97
C PHE A 176 -19.51 10.61 -2.51
N ALA A 177 -18.44 11.38 -2.30
CA ALA A 177 -17.14 11.14 -2.94
C ALA A 177 -16.57 9.74 -2.68
N LYS A 178 -16.65 9.22 -1.44
CA LYS A 178 -16.19 7.86 -1.12
C LYS A 178 -17.08 6.79 -1.74
N ALA A 179 -18.40 6.97 -1.71
CA ALA A 179 -19.36 6.05 -2.33
C ALA A 179 -19.19 5.99 -3.86
N VAL A 180 -18.96 7.14 -4.51
CA VAL A 180 -18.62 7.23 -5.94
C VAL A 180 -17.34 6.47 -6.25
N ARG A 181 -16.29 6.62 -5.43
CA ARG A 181 -15.06 5.83 -5.55
C ARG A 181 -15.34 4.33 -5.47
N TRP A 182 -16.12 3.86 -4.50
CA TRP A 182 -16.45 2.44 -4.36
C TRP A 182 -17.30 1.91 -5.53
N THR A 183 -18.11 2.77 -6.14
CA THR A 183 -18.82 2.44 -7.39
C THR A 183 -17.85 2.18 -8.54
N PHE A 184 -16.80 2.99 -8.70
CA PHE A 184 -15.76 2.73 -9.70
C PHE A 184 -14.97 1.45 -9.41
N VAL A 185 -14.68 1.16 -8.13
CA VAL A 185 -14.05 -0.10 -7.72
C VAL A 185 -14.92 -1.30 -8.07
N ALA A 186 -16.22 -1.25 -7.78
CA ALA A 186 -17.18 -2.31 -8.14
C ALA A 186 -17.22 -2.55 -9.66
N ARG A 187 -17.20 -1.46 -10.45
CA ARG A 187 -17.12 -1.53 -11.92
C ARG A 187 -15.81 -2.14 -12.40
N GLU A 188 -14.69 -1.79 -11.78
CA GLU A 188 -13.39 -2.38 -12.12
C GLU A 188 -13.43 -3.88 -11.87
N ILE A 189 -13.82 -4.33 -10.67
CA ILE A 189 -13.95 -5.75 -10.31
C ILE A 189 -14.85 -6.49 -11.32
N SER A 190 -16.04 -5.94 -11.59
CA SER A 190 -16.98 -6.53 -12.56
C SER A 190 -16.39 -6.61 -13.97
N GLY A 191 -15.67 -5.58 -14.39
CA GLY A 191 -14.95 -5.52 -15.67
C GLY A 191 -13.79 -6.52 -15.75
N LYS A 192 -13.22 -6.93 -14.61
CA LYS A 192 -12.21 -8.00 -14.56
C LYS A 192 -12.82 -9.37 -14.84
N LEU A 193 -13.98 -9.65 -14.25
CA LEU A 193 -14.70 -10.93 -14.40
C LEU A 193 -15.26 -11.15 -15.81
N SER A 194 -15.60 -10.07 -16.52
CA SER A 194 -16.25 -10.13 -17.83
C SER A 194 -15.30 -10.09 -19.04
N ARG A 195 -13.99 -9.85 -18.83
CA ARG A 195 -12.98 -9.91 -19.91
C ARG A 195 -12.28 -11.28 -19.92
N PRO A 196 -12.28 -12.03 -21.05
CA PRO A 196 -11.45 -13.21 -21.18
C PRO A 196 -9.98 -12.84 -20.98
N THR A 197 -9.23 -13.71 -20.30
CA THR A 197 -7.81 -13.59 -19.91
C THR A 197 -6.83 -13.25 -21.05
N SER A 198 -7.25 -13.18 -22.32
CA SER A 198 -6.35 -13.06 -23.47
C SER A 198 -5.97 -11.64 -23.90
N LYS A 199 -6.59 -10.58 -23.35
CA LYS A 199 -6.27 -9.19 -23.75
C LYS A 199 -6.28 -8.22 -22.57
N ARG A 200 -5.24 -8.27 -21.73
CA ARG A 200 -4.85 -7.12 -20.90
C ARG A 200 -3.57 -6.52 -21.46
N ALA A 201 -3.57 -5.20 -21.58
CA ALA A 201 -2.63 -4.41 -22.35
C ALA A 201 -1.18 -4.81 -22.10
N SER A 202 -0.45 -5.09 -23.17
CA SER A 202 1.00 -5.21 -23.13
C SER A 202 1.56 -3.91 -22.58
N SER A 203 2.12 -3.95 -21.38
CA SER A 203 2.98 -2.89 -20.89
C SER A 203 4.12 -2.70 -21.90
N LYS A 204 4.49 -1.45 -22.13
CA LYS A 204 5.48 -1.02 -23.15
C LYS A 204 6.66 -2.01 -23.16
N CYS A 205 6.92 -2.59 -24.33
CA CYS A 205 7.95 -3.59 -24.54
C CYS A 205 9.33 -2.99 -24.24
N PHE A 206 9.76 -3.10 -22.98
CA PHE A 206 11.14 -2.96 -22.58
C PHE A 206 11.65 -4.37 -22.31
N TYR A 207 12.66 -4.80 -23.07
CA TYR A 207 13.22 -6.14 -23.01
C TYR A 207 13.66 -6.47 -21.58
N ARG A 208 12.87 -7.25 -20.83
CA ARG A 208 13.28 -7.81 -19.55
C ARG A 208 14.18 -9.02 -19.83
N LEU A 209 15.35 -9.06 -19.20
CA LEU A 209 16.19 -10.25 -19.23
C LEU A 209 15.53 -11.35 -18.38
N SER A 210 15.54 -12.59 -18.86
CA SER A 210 15.16 -13.72 -18.01
C SER A 210 16.17 -13.87 -16.87
N ASP A 211 15.72 -14.39 -15.72
CA ASP A 211 16.56 -14.57 -14.53
C ASP A 211 17.85 -15.37 -14.85
N ASN A 212 17.76 -16.41 -15.67
CA ASN A 212 18.93 -17.22 -16.08
C ASN A 212 19.96 -16.41 -16.86
N VAL A 213 19.51 -15.55 -17.78
CA VAL A 213 20.40 -14.69 -18.56
C VAL A 213 20.98 -13.59 -17.65
N ALA A 214 20.14 -12.97 -16.81
CA ALA A 214 20.57 -11.96 -15.87
C ALA A 214 21.63 -12.50 -14.88
N MET A 215 21.45 -13.73 -14.39
CA MET A 215 22.41 -14.39 -13.49
C MET A 215 23.71 -14.77 -14.18
N THR A 216 23.66 -15.23 -15.44
CA THR A 216 24.87 -15.54 -16.21
C THR A 216 25.68 -14.27 -16.47
N LEU A 217 25.02 -13.20 -16.92
CA LEU A 217 25.64 -11.89 -17.12
C LEU A 217 26.13 -11.28 -15.80
N GLY A 218 25.36 -11.40 -14.72
CA GLY A 218 25.75 -10.94 -13.39
C GLY A 218 26.99 -11.67 -12.86
N THR A 219 27.07 -12.98 -13.08
CA THR A 219 28.25 -13.78 -12.70
C THR A 219 29.50 -13.37 -13.48
N ALA A 220 29.37 -13.17 -14.80
CA ALA A 220 30.47 -12.64 -15.60
C ALA A 220 30.86 -11.21 -15.20
N TRP A 221 29.87 -10.36 -14.89
CA TRP A 221 30.07 -8.98 -14.45
C TRP A 221 30.80 -8.91 -13.11
N ARG A 222 30.51 -9.82 -12.17
CA ARG A 222 31.18 -9.90 -10.86
C ARG A 222 32.69 -10.18 -10.95
N LEU A 223 33.18 -10.71 -12.08
CA LEU A 223 34.62 -10.86 -12.35
C LEU A 223 35.33 -9.51 -12.56
N MET A 224 34.58 -8.45 -12.89
CA MET A 224 35.14 -7.11 -13.04
C MET A 224 35.55 -6.52 -11.68
N PRO A 225 36.67 -5.77 -11.62
CA PRO A 225 37.10 -5.08 -10.40
C PRO A 225 36.00 -4.22 -9.79
N ALA A 226 35.86 -4.26 -8.45
CA ALA A 226 34.84 -3.51 -7.71
C ALA A 226 34.80 -2.01 -8.06
N ARG A 227 35.96 -1.39 -8.32
CA ARG A 227 36.07 0.01 -8.74
C ARG A 227 35.41 0.32 -10.07
N LEU A 228 35.41 -0.63 -11.02
CA LEU A 228 34.72 -0.48 -12.30
C LEU A 228 33.21 -0.64 -12.10
N ARG A 229 32.80 -1.64 -11.31
CA ARG A 229 31.39 -1.90 -11.02
C ARG A 229 30.72 -0.73 -10.30
N THR A 230 31.33 -0.17 -9.26
CA THR A 230 30.79 0.99 -8.54
C THR A 230 30.69 2.24 -9.42
N ARG A 231 31.67 2.49 -10.30
CA ARG A 231 31.59 3.58 -11.30
C ARG A 231 30.44 3.37 -12.28
N ALA A 232 30.26 2.14 -12.77
CA ALA A 232 29.16 1.80 -13.66
C ALA A 232 27.79 2.02 -12.97
N TYR A 233 27.63 1.59 -11.71
CA TYR A 233 26.38 1.76 -10.96
C TYR A 233 26.03 3.23 -10.70
N ARG A 234 27.02 4.09 -10.43
CA ARG A 234 26.80 5.54 -10.36
C ARG A 234 26.25 6.11 -11.68
N GLY A 235 26.85 5.71 -12.81
CA GLY A 235 26.39 6.12 -14.13
C GLY A 235 24.98 5.60 -14.46
N LEU A 236 24.73 4.32 -14.18
CA LEU A 236 23.43 3.67 -14.38
C LEU A 236 22.34 4.30 -13.53
N ARG A 237 22.63 4.70 -12.29
CA ARG A 237 21.65 5.41 -11.44
C ARG A 237 21.20 6.73 -12.08
N VAL A 238 22.14 7.52 -12.59
CA VAL A 238 21.83 8.79 -13.29
C VAL A 238 21.03 8.54 -14.57
N LEU A 239 21.43 7.53 -15.35
CA LEU A 239 20.70 7.15 -16.56
C LEU A 239 19.28 6.68 -16.25
N GLY A 240 19.13 5.81 -15.23
CA GLY A 240 17.84 5.32 -14.76
C GLY A 240 16.92 6.45 -14.35
N GLY A 241 17.43 7.44 -13.59
CA GLY A 241 16.66 8.62 -13.19
C GLY A 241 16.18 9.46 -14.38
N ARG A 242 16.94 9.50 -15.48
CA ARG A 242 16.53 10.18 -16.73
C ARG A 242 15.51 9.40 -17.54
N LEU A 243 15.63 8.07 -17.59
CA LEU A 243 14.76 7.21 -18.40
C LEU A 243 13.43 6.89 -17.72
N TYR A 244 13.46 6.67 -16.40
CA TYR A 244 12.33 6.16 -15.63
C TYR A 244 11.82 7.12 -14.55
N GLY A 245 12.53 8.25 -14.33
CA GLY A 245 12.21 9.17 -13.24
C GLY A 245 12.62 8.64 -11.86
N SER A 246 12.16 9.34 -10.82
CA SER A 246 12.36 8.96 -9.43
C SER A 246 11.44 7.80 -9.03
N THR A 247 11.94 6.86 -8.24
CA THR A 247 11.10 5.88 -7.55
C THR A 247 10.59 6.45 -6.22
N CYS A 248 9.76 5.70 -5.49
CA CYS A 248 9.23 6.09 -4.17
C CYS A 248 10.30 6.16 -3.10
N SER A 249 11.47 5.55 -3.33
CA SER A 249 12.61 5.62 -2.44
C SER A 249 13.77 6.31 -3.14
N SER A 250 14.37 7.29 -2.47
CA SER A 250 15.58 7.95 -2.96
C SER A 250 16.78 7.00 -3.06
N SER A 251 16.75 5.88 -2.33
CA SER A 251 17.79 4.85 -2.35
C SER A 251 17.63 3.83 -3.48
N VAL A 252 16.50 3.82 -4.19
CA VAL A 252 16.17 2.80 -5.20
C VAL A 252 15.99 3.43 -6.58
N GLN A 253 16.57 2.83 -7.60
CA GLN A 253 16.44 3.28 -8.98
C GLN A 253 16.13 2.12 -9.92
N GLN A 254 15.09 2.28 -10.74
CA GLN A 254 14.83 1.38 -11.86
C GLN A 254 15.85 1.61 -12.97
N LEU A 255 16.38 0.53 -13.50
CA LEU A 255 17.37 0.48 -14.57
C LEU A 255 16.79 -0.22 -15.82
N PRO A 256 17.43 -0.05 -16.99
CA PRO A 256 17.11 -0.83 -18.17
C PRO A 256 17.15 -2.34 -17.92
N PHE A 257 16.46 -3.08 -18.77
CA PHE A 257 16.39 -4.54 -18.76
C PHE A 257 15.64 -5.18 -17.58
N GLY A 258 14.81 -4.38 -16.88
CA GLY A 258 14.06 -4.86 -15.74
C GLY A 258 14.97 -5.13 -14.54
N MET A 259 15.91 -4.23 -14.28
CA MET A 259 16.80 -4.31 -13.12
C MET A 259 16.50 -3.17 -12.13
N TYR A 260 16.82 -3.40 -10.87
CA TYR A 260 16.74 -2.39 -9.82
C TYR A 260 18.10 -2.25 -9.14
N LEU A 261 18.47 -1.00 -8.85
CA LEU A 261 19.66 -0.67 -8.12
C LEU A 261 19.27 -0.02 -6.80
N LYS A 262 19.61 -0.66 -5.68
CA LYS A 262 19.58 -0.04 -4.36
C LYS A 262 20.94 0.56 -4.03
N THR A 263 20.94 1.75 -3.45
CA THR A 263 22.14 2.50 -3.07
C THR A 263 22.01 3.03 -1.66
N LEU A 264 22.86 2.59 -0.75
CA LEU A 264 22.94 3.09 0.63
C LEU A 264 24.32 3.70 0.91
N CYS A 265 24.34 4.77 1.70
CA CYS A 265 25.57 5.44 2.13
C CYS A 265 25.82 5.19 3.63
N GLY A 266 27.10 5.16 4.03
CA GLY A 266 27.50 5.08 5.43
C GLY A 266 27.23 3.73 6.11
N ASP A 267 26.84 3.77 7.39
CA ASP A 267 26.70 2.60 8.26
C ASP A 267 25.53 1.67 7.87
N HIS A 268 24.64 2.12 6.99
CA HIS A 268 23.50 1.35 6.47
C HIS A 268 23.90 0.23 5.49
N HIS A 269 25.18 0.08 5.13
CA HIS A 269 25.63 -0.94 4.18
C HIS A 269 25.28 -2.38 4.59
N GLN A 270 25.18 -2.66 5.89
CA GLN A 270 24.85 -4.00 6.37
C GLN A 270 23.41 -4.41 6.02
N GLY A 271 22.49 -3.46 5.84
CA GLY A 271 21.11 -3.74 5.40
C GLY A 271 21.07 -4.36 3.99
N LEU A 272 21.89 -3.85 3.05
CA LEU A 272 22.00 -4.46 1.71
C LEU A 272 22.69 -5.83 1.74
N ALA A 273 23.65 -6.03 2.64
CA ALA A 273 24.27 -7.34 2.81
C ALA A 273 23.26 -8.36 3.37
N ASN A 274 22.42 -7.94 4.32
CA ASN A 274 21.34 -8.76 4.84
C ASN A 274 20.32 -9.11 3.75
N GLU A 275 19.83 -8.10 3.01
CA GLU A 275 18.89 -8.31 1.92
C GLU A 275 19.46 -9.26 0.84
N TYR A 276 20.71 -9.05 0.44
CA TYR A 276 21.37 -9.92 -0.54
C TYR A 276 21.46 -11.37 -0.05
N GLY A 277 21.84 -11.57 1.22
CA GLY A 277 21.91 -12.90 1.82
C GLY A 277 20.54 -13.57 1.98
N ALA A 278 19.53 -12.82 2.39
CA ALA A 278 18.15 -13.28 2.49
C ALA A 278 17.61 -13.77 1.15
N LEU A 279 17.81 -12.97 0.09
CA LEU A 279 17.38 -13.34 -1.25
C LEU A 279 18.07 -14.62 -1.75
N LEU A 280 19.35 -14.85 -1.40
CA LEU A 280 20.02 -16.11 -1.71
C LEU A 280 19.40 -17.28 -0.94
N LEU A 281 19.23 -17.12 0.38
CA LEU A 281 18.69 -18.15 1.26
C LEU A 281 17.29 -18.60 0.81
N VAL A 282 16.39 -17.63 0.53
CA VAL A 282 15.02 -17.89 0.10
C VAL A 282 15.00 -18.59 -1.25
N ARG A 283 15.82 -18.16 -2.23
CA ARG A 283 15.87 -18.78 -3.55
C ARG A 283 16.48 -20.18 -3.55
N GLU A 284 17.32 -20.49 -2.57
CA GLU A 284 17.93 -21.80 -2.42
C GLU A 284 16.95 -22.82 -1.83
N HIS A 285 16.10 -22.39 -0.90
CA HIS A 285 15.27 -23.29 -0.10
C HIS A 285 13.78 -23.27 -0.45
N THR A 286 13.33 -22.34 -1.28
CA THR A 286 11.90 -22.12 -1.55
C THR A 286 11.63 -21.78 -3.01
N GLN A 287 10.36 -21.88 -3.38
CA GLN A 287 9.80 -21.43 -4.65
C GLN A 287 9.20 -20.01 -4.54
N VAL A 288 9.45 -19.29 -3.43
CA VAL A 288 8.98 -17.92 -3.21
C VAL A 288 9.54 -17.00 -4.30
N PRO A 289 8.68 -16.29 -5.08
CA PRO A 289 9.14 -15.37 -6.09
C PRO A 289 9.73 -14.13 -5.42
N VAL A 290 11.05 -14.07 -5.40
CA VAL A 290 11.82 -12.95 -4.86
C VAL A 290 12.82 -12.43 -5.91
N PRO A 291 13.20 -11.14 -5.84
CA PRO A 291 14.20 -10.57 -6.74
C PRO A 291 15.46 -11.41 -6.80
N CYS A 292 16.03 -11.57 -7.98
CA CYS A 292 17.29 -12.28 -8.13
C CYS A 292 18.45 -11.35 -7.70
N PRO A 293 19.27 -11.71 -6.70
CA PRO A 293 20.39 -10.88 -6.27
C PRO A 293 21.57 -11.03 -7.25
N LEU A 294 21.75 -10.04 -8.13
CA LEU A 294 22.73 -10.10 -9.23
C LEU A 294 24.12 -9.64 -8.82
N ASP A 295 24.21 -8.61 -7.98
CA ASP A 295 25.49 -8.10 -7.49
C ASP A 295 25.34 -7.32 -6.18
N LEU A 296 26.38 -7.39 -5.35
CA LEU A 296 26.56 -6.54 -4.16
C LEU A 296 28.00 -6.04 -4.16
N VAL A 297 28.17 -4.72 -4.12
CA VAL A 297 29.50 -4.10 -4.11
C VAL A 297 29.50 -2.80 -3.34
N SER A 298 30.60 -2.55 -2.65
CA SER A 298 30.80 -1.33 -1.87
C SER A 298 32.04 -0.59 -2.35
N ASP A 299 31.97 0.74 -2.32
CA ASP A 299 33.14 1.61 -2.27
C ASP A 299 33.35 2.11 -0.82
N ARG A 300 34.19 3.12 -0.63
CA ARG A 300 34.53 3.64 0.71
C ARG A 300 33.33 4.26 1.45
N THR A 301 32.30 4.68 0.73
CA THR A 301 31.20 5.49 1.28
C THR A 301 29.83 4.93 0.97
N THR A 302 29.72 4.08 -0.06
CA THR A 302 28.45 3.72 -0.68
C THR A 302 28.45 2.24 -1.06
N SER A 303 27.34 1.57 -0.75
CA SER A 303 27.07 0.20 -1.17
C SER A 303 25.94 0.17 -2.20
N TYR A 304 26.10 -0.72 -3.17
CA TYR A 304 25.20 -0.90 -4.30
C TYR A 304 24.76 -2.35 -4.34
N MET A 305 23.46 -2.58 -4.42
CA MET A 305 22.89 -3.89 -4.67
C MET A 305 22.07 -3.86 -5.96
N LEU A 306 22.40 -4.75 -6.88
CA LEU A 306 21.70 -4.92 -8.15
C LEU A 306 20.81 -6.15 -8.07
N THR A 307 19.53 -6.01 -8.41
CA THR A 307 18.56 -7.10 -8.43
C THR A 307 17.74 -7.13 -9.72
N SER A 308 17.13 -8.28 -10.05
CA SER A 308 16.10 -8.35 -11.09
C SER A 308 14.77 -7.77 -10.60
N GLN A 309 13.95 -7.31 -11.54
CA GLN A 309 12.59 -6.85 -11.28
C GLN A 309 11.63 -8.03 -11.21
N ILE A 310 10.80 -8.05 -10.17
CA ILE A 310 9.60 -8.89 -10.10
C ILE A 310 8.43 -8.18 -10.78
N PRO A 311 7.66 -8.86 -11.68
CA PRO A 311 6.50 -8.25 -12.30
C PRO A 311 5.36 -8.03 -11.29
N GLY A 312 4.39 -7.22 -11.66
CA GLY A 312 3.20 -6.98 -10.85
C GLY A 312 3.16 -5.60 -10.19
N HIS A 313 2.05 -5.34 -9.53
CA HIS A 313 1.73 -4.09 -8.85
C HIS A 313 1.80 -4.31 -7.34
N ARG A 314 2.18 -3.28 -6.58
CA ARG A 314 2.14 -3.37 -5.11
C ARG A 314 0.71 -3.56 -4.64
N LEU A 315 0.49 -4.49 -3.71
CA LEU A 315 -0.82 -4.82 -3.19
C LEU A 315 -1.55 -3.59 -2.66
N GLY A 316 -0.86 -2.67 -1.99
CA GLY A 316 -1.46 -1.44 -1.46
C GLY A 316 -2.12 -0.54 -2.50
N MET A 317 -1.75 -0.67 -3.78
CA MET A 317 -2.36 0.10 -4.87
C MET A 317 -3.64 -0.55 -5.40
N CYS A 318 -3.78 -1.87 -5.29
CA CYS A 318 -4.86 -2.63 -5.93
C CYS A 318 -5.72 -3.47 -4.97
N LEU A 319 -5.41 -3.50 -3.67
CA LEU A 319 -6.14 -4.28 -2.66
C LEU A 319 -7.66 -4.05 -2.72
N ASP A 320 -8.05 -2.78 -2.81
CA ASP A 320 -9.47 -2.41 -2.87
C ASP A 320 -10.13 -2.85 -4.18
N ALA A 321 -9.35 -3.06 -5.25
CA ALA A 321 -9.85 -3.52 -6.54
C ALA A 321 -9.75 -5.04 -6.72
N LEU A 322 -9.30 -5.80 -5.71
CA LEU A 322 -9.38 -7.25 -5.71
C LEU A 322 -10.81 -7.67 -5.36
N SER A 323 -11.37 -8.55 -6.19
CA SER A 323 -12.59 -9.30 -5.81
C SER A 323 -12.34 -10.14 -4.55
N ASP A 324 -13.40 -10.60 -3.90
CA ASP A 324 -13.24 -11.50 -2.76
C ASP A 324 -12.58 -12.83 -3.16
N ASP A 325 -12.87 -13.36 -4.35
CA ASP A 325 -12.20 -14.56 -4.88
C ASP A 325 -10.70 -14.33 -5.13
N GLU A 326 -10.31 -13.20 -5.75
CA GLU A 326 -8.90 -12.84 -5.92
C GLU A 326 -8.19 -12.62 -4.57
N LEU A 327 -8.88 -12.07 -3.57
CA LEU A 327 -8.33 -11.91 -2.23
C LEU A 327 -8.14 -13.27 -1.54
N CYS A 328 -9.11 -14.19 -1.67
CA CYS A 328 -9.00 -15.56 -1.17
C CYS A 328 -7.81 -16.29 -1.80
N ASP A 329 -7.64 -16.19 -3.13
CA ASP A 329 -6.49 -16.76 -3.84
C ASP A 329 -5.17 -16.17 -3.31
N LEU A 330 -5.11 -14.85 -3.11
CA LEU A 330 -3.93 -14.18 -2.57
C LEU A 330 -3.63 -14.61 -1.12
N VAL A 331 -4.65 -14.80 -0.28
CA VAL A 331 -4.51 -15.34 1.08
C VAL A 331 -3.93 -16.76 1.03
N CYS A 332 -4.43 -17.61 0.14
CA CYS A 332 -3.88 -18.95 -0.07
C CYS A 332 -2.40 -18.90 -0.52
N ASP A 333 -2.07 -18.08 -1.51
CA ASP A 333 -0.71 -17.90 -2.01
C ASP A 333 0.21 -17.46 -0.85
N LEU A 334 -0.14 -16.40 -0.11
CA LEU A 334 0.66 -15.88 1.01
C LEU A 334 0.87 -16.94 2.10
N ARG A 335 -0.15 -17.75 2.39
CA ARG A 335 -0.08 -18.82 3.37
C ARG A 335 0.91 -19.91 2.93
N GLU A 336 0.87 -20.32 1.68
CA GLU A 336 1.84 -21.27 1.12
C GLU A 336 3.28 -20.72 1.20
N TYR A 337 3.49 -19.46 0.85
CA TYR A 337 4.82 -18.84 0.96
C TYR A 337 5.33 -18.77 2.40
N LEU A 338 4.49 -18.40 3.36
CA LEU A 338 4.90 -18.39 4.76
C LEU A 338 5.24 -19.80 5.27
N ARG A 339 4.55 -20.85 4.80
CA ARG A 339 4.93 -22.24 5.12
C ARG A 339 6.31 -22.56 4.58
N GLU A 340 6.60 -22.21 3.32
CA GLU A 340 7.92 -22.43 2.73
C GLU A 340 9.02 -21.66 3.46
N LEU A 341 8.80 -20.37 3.76
CA LEU A 341 9.78 -19.53 4.47
C LEU A 341 10.07 -20.07 5.88
N ARG A 342 9.04 -20.45 6.63
CA ARG A 342 9.20 -20.99 7.99
C ARG A 342 9.85 -22.38 8.00
N ALA A 343 9.78 -23.11 6.90
CA ALA A 343 10.41 -24.41 6.73
C ALA A 343 11.89 -24.34 6.34
N ILE A 344 12.43 -23.15 6.03
CA ILE A 344 13.86 -22.97 5.76
C ILE A 344 14.64 -23.46 7.00
N PRO A 345 15.61 -24.38 6.84
CA PRO A 345 16.39 -24.87 7.95
C PRO A 345 17.35 -23.77 8.42
N LYS A 346 17.41 -23.56 9.73
CA LYS A 346 18.43 -22.71 10.32
C LYS A 346 19.75 -23.45 10.40
N GLU A 347 20.62 -23.23 9.43
CA GLU A 347 21.94 -23.86 9.40
C GLU A 347 22.84 -23.34 10.53
N ALA A 348 22.82 -24.07 11.65
CA ALA A 348 23.88 -24.25 12.65
C ALA A 348 24.74 -23.03 13.04
N LEU A 349 24.11 -21.89 13.33
CA LEU A 349 24.62 -20.95 14.35
C LEU A 349 23.89 -21.21 15.67
N PRO A 350 24.19 -22.33 16.39
CA PRO A 350 23.48 -22.68 17.61
C PRO A 350 23.69 -21.68 18.74
N GLU A 351 24.72 -20.83 18.64
CA GLU A 351 25.03 -19.81 19.64
C GLU A 351 23.97 -18.71 19.72
N TYR A 352 23.30 -18.39 18.60
CA TYR A 352 22.36 -17.27 18.53
C TYR A 352 20.99 -17.74 18.07
N ALA A 353 19.96 -17.59 18.90
CA ALA A 353 18.57 -17.81 18.52
C ALA A 353 18.09 -16.78 17.49
N ILE A 354 18.28 -15.48 17.73
CA ILE A 354 17.72 -14.41 16.89
C ILE A 354 18.83 -13.64 16.18
N THR A 355 18.75 -13.62 14.85
CA THR A 355 19.79 -13.06 13.97
C THR A 355 19.16 -12.52 12.70
N ASN A 356 19.89 -11.68 11.96
CA ASN A 356 19.53 -11.38 10.58
C ASN A 356 19.77 -12.60 9.65
N ALA A 357 19.41 -12.51 8.37
CA ALA A 357 19.50 -13.61 7.42
C ALA A 357 20.91 -14.19 7.20
N ILE A 358 21.96 -13.42 7.51
CA ILE A 358 23.37 -13.85 7.39
C ILE A 358 24.01 -14.16 8.76
N GLY A 359 23.21 -14.34 9.81
CA GLY A 359 23.69 -14.74 11.13
C GLY A 359 24.33 -13.62 11.96
N LYS A 360 24.01 -12.35 11.68
CA LYS A 360 24.54 -11.17 12.38
C LYS A 360 23.44 -10.36 13.09
N ALA A 361 23.79 -9.19 13.58
CA ALA A 361 22.88 -8.25 14.21
C ALA A 361 21.71 -7.88 13.29
N CYS A 362 20.52 -7.81 13.88
CA CYS A 362 19.26 -7.51 13.23
C CYS A 362 19.16 -6.04 12.85
N TYR A 363 18.67 -5.78 11.65
CA TYR A 363 18.20 -4.47 11.22
C TYR A 363 16.67 -4.53 11.16
N ASP A 364 15.98 -3.76 11.99
CA ASP A 364 14.52 -3.72 11.95
C ASP A 364 14.01 -2.40 12.55
N TYR A 365 13.09 -1.75 11.84
CA TYR A 365 12.56 -0.44 12.20
C TYR A 365 11.88 -0.42 13.57
N ARG A 366 11.17 -1.49 13.93
CA ARG A 366 10.43 -1.63 15.19
C ARG A 366 11.40 -1.86 16.37
N ILE A 367 12.47 -2.64 16.18
CA ILE A 367 13.53 -2.81 17.20
C ILE A 367 14.28 -1.49 17.42
N ILE A 368 14.66 -0.81 16.32
CA ILE A 368 15.35 0.48 16.38
C ILE A 368 14.50 1.55 17.09
N ALA A 369 13.18 1.51 16.93
CA ALA A 369 12.27 2.40 17.63
C ALA A 369 12.38 2.27 19.16
N SER A 370 12.39 1.03 19.70
CA SER A 370 12.58 0.79 21.14
C SER A 370 13.95 1.32 21.61
N MET A 371 15.04 0.97 20.91
CA MET A 371 16.39 1.40 21.30
C MET A 371 16.55 2.93 21.36
N ASN A 372 15.91 3.67 20.44
CA ASN A 372 15.96 5.12 20.42
C ASN A 372 15.27 5.76 21.63
N GLN A 373 14.23 5.13 22.18
CA GLN A 373 13.53 5.61 23.38
C GLN A 373 14.37 5.41 24.64
N GLU A 374 15.13 4.32 24.71
CA GLU A 374 16.02 3.98 25.84
C GLU A 374 17.39 4.70 25.78
N GLY A 375 17.55 5.68 24.89
CA GLY A 375 18.73 6.54 24.84
C GLY A 375 19.90 6.01 24.00
N GLU A 376 19.78 4.83 23.36
CA GLU A 376 20.74 4.31 22.37
C GLU A 376 20.57 4.97 20.99
N ARG A 377 20.47 6.30 20.98
CA ARG A 377 20.24 7.08 19.75
C ARG A 377 21.36 6.85 18.75
N ASN A 378 20.97 6.57 17.50
CA ASN A 378 21.84 6.28 16.34
C ASN A 378 22.34 4.84 16.23
N ARG A 379 21.96 3.92 17.13
CA ARG A 379 22.23 2.49 16.91
C ARG A 379 21.24 1.94 15.88
N LEU A 380 21.78 1.39 14.80
CA LEU A 380 20.98 0.87 13.67
C LEU A 380 20.81 -0.65 13.71
N PHE A 381 21.57 -1.36 14.53
CA PHE A 381 21.57 -2.82 14.55
C PHE A 381 21.53 -3.34 15.99
N ALA A 382 20.72 -4.37 16.22
CA ALA A 382 20.49 -4.98 17.53
C ALA A 382 20.88 -6.47 17.52
N GLY A 383 21.48 -6.96 18.59
CA GLY A 383 21.95 -8.35 18.67
C GLY A 383 23.25 -8.59 17.89
N PRO A 384 23.51 -9.82 17.38
CA PRO A 384 22.65 -11.01 17.44
C PRO A 384 22.34 -11.44 18.88
N PHE A 385 21.27 -12.20 19.08
CA PHE A 385 20.79 -12.57 20.41
C PHE A 385 20.92 -14.07 20.67
N PRO A 386 21.57 -14.47 21.78
CA PRO A 386 21.66 -15.88 22.17
C PRO A 386 20.30 -16.53 22.38
N THR A 387 19.38 -15.82 23.02
CA THR A 387 18.05 -16.32 23.36
C THR A 387 16.94 -15.34 22.95
N GLU A 388 15.70 -15.82 22.91
CA GLU A 388 14.53 -14.95 22.76
C GLU A 388 14.36 -14.01 23.96
N GLU A 389 14.75 -14.43 25.17
CA GLU A 389 14.70 -13.57 26.35
C GLU A 389 15.62 -12.35 26.21
N ASP A 390 16.82 -12.53 25.65
CA ASP A 390 17.75 -11.42 25.39
C ASP A 390 17.21 -10.44 24.34
N PHE A 391 16.49 -10.96 23.37
CA PHE A 391 15.79 -10.16 22.37
C PHE A 391 14.61 -9.38 22.98
N ASN A 392 13.78 -10.03 23.78
CA ASN A 392 12.62 -9.43 24.44
C ASN A 392 13.03 -8.25 25.32
N LYS A 393 14.16 -8.34 26.03
CA LYS A 393 14.74 -7.24 26.83
C LYS A 393 15.02 -5.97 26.02
N ILE A 394 15.34 -6.08 24.73
CA ILE A 394 15.53 -4.91 23.86
C ILE A 394 14.20 -4.27 23.43
N LEU A 395 13.13 -5.05 23.38
CA LEU A 395 11.79 -4.56 23.03
C LEU A 395 11.08 -3.88 24.21
N GLU A 396 11.45 -4.24 25.43
CA GLU A 396 10.96 -3.65 26.67
C GLU A 396 11.16 -2.13 26.70
N VAL A 397 10.21 -1.46 27.33
CA VAL A 397 10.23 0.00 27.52
C VAL A 397 10.09 0.26 29.01
N ALA A 398 11.02 1.01 29.60
CA ALA A 398 11.06 1.25 31.04
C ALA A 398 9.79 1.90 31.59
N SER A 399 9.07 2.66 30.76
CA SER A 399 7.79 3.29 31.11
C SER A 399 6.59 2.33 31.09
N LEU A 400 6.74 1.12 30.55
CA LEU A 400 5.70 0.10 30.44
C LEU A 400 6.18 -1.26 31.01
N PRO A 401 6.55 -1.35 32.30
CA PRO A 401 7.23 -2.52 32.88
C PRO A 401 6.37 -3.80 32.92
N ASN A 402 5.06 -3.68 32.70
CA ASN A 402 4.12 -4.81 32.67
C ASN A 402 3.75 -5.25 31.24
N VAL A 403 4.39 -4.67 30.22
CA VAL A 403 4.17 -4.99 28.80
C VAL A 403 5.38 -5.80 28.33
N LEU A 404 5.29 -7.12 28.51
CA LEU A 404 6.40 -8.06 28.29
C LEU A 404 5.99 -9.15 27.32
N HIS A 405 6.92 -9.55 26.46
CA HIS A 405 6.76 -10.70 25.57
C HIS A 405 7.09 -12.02 26.28
N CYS A 406 6.41 -13.09 25.90
CA CYS A 406 6.81 -14.45 26.25
C CYS A 406 8.02 -14.89 25.41
N SER A 407 8.76 -15.89 25.89
CA SER A 407 10.02 -16.36 25.29
C SER A 407 9.96 -17.85 24.88
N ASP A 408 8.77 -18.37 24.61
CA ASP A 408 8.50 -19.78 24.29
C ASP A 408 8.10 -19.99 22.81
N HIS A 409 8.40 -19.02 21.95
CA HIS A 409 8.04 -19.08 20.54
C HIS A 409 9.04 -19.92 19.73
N ASN A 410 8.57 -20.52 18.64
CA ASN A 410 9.50 -21.06 17.65
C ASN A 410 10.21 -19.91 16.95
N ILE A 411 11.51 -20.09 16.73
CA ILE A 411 12.29 -19.16 15.90
C ILE A 411 12.28 -19.64 14.46
N THR A 412 11.75 -18.79 13.57
CA THR A 412 11.56 -19.10 12.14
C THR A 412 12.19 -18.01 11.28
N PHE A 413 12.41 -18.30 10.00
CA PHE A 413 12.84 -17.27 9.06
C PHE A 413 11.64 -16.38 8.69
N THR A 414 11.76 -15.08 8.94
CA THR A 414 10.71 -14.09 8.74
C THR A 414 11.15 -13.01 7.75
N HIS A 415 10.18 -12.38 7.08
CA HIS A 415 10.46 -11.24 6.21
C HIS A 415 10.82 -9.98 7.01
N GLY A 416 10.19 -9.78 8.17
CA GLY A 416 10.41 -8.63 9.06
C GLY A 416 9.83 -7.30 8.57
N ASP A 417 9.15 -7.29 7.42
CA ASP A 417 8.47 -6.12 6.86
C ASP A 417 7.37 -6.52 5.86
N LEU A 418 6.60 -7.56 6.20
CA LEU A 418 5.55 -8.11 5.33
C LEU A 418 4.33 -7.19 5.30
N ASN A 419 4.40 -6.15 4.48
CA ASN A 419 3.33 -5.14 4.35
C ASN A 419 2.88 -4.95 2.89
N LEU A 420 1.78 -4.20 2.71
CA LEU A 420 1.13 -3.92 1.42
C LEU A 420 2.05 -3.36 0.32
N ARG A 421 3.22 -2.82 0.67
CA ARG A 421 4.17 -2.21 -0.26
C ARG A 421 5.19 -3.19 -0.82
N ASN A 422 5.41 -4.26 -0.07
CA ASN A 422 6.44 -5.26 -0.31
C ASN A 422 5.84 -6.51 -0.99
N ILE A 423 4.52 -6.63 -0.99
CA ILE A 423 3.76 -7.67 -1.68
C ILE A 423 3.39 -7.19 -3.08
N LEU A 424 3.79 -7.94 -4.11
CA LEU A 424 3.45 -7.68 -5.51
C LEU A 424 2.40 -8.67 -6.01
N VAL A 425 1.41 -8.15 -6.72
CA VAL A 425 0.27 -8.91 -7.28
C VAL A 425 0.21 -8.74 -8.78
N SER A 426 -0.08 -9.83 -9.48
CA SER A 426 -0.32 -9.85 -10.92
C SER A 426 -1.55 -10.71 -11.19
N ASN A 427 -2.53 -10.16 -11.91
CA ASN A 427 -3.79 -10.85 -12.23
C ASN A 427 -4.50 -11.45 -11.00
N GLY A 428 -4.53 -10.72 -9.89
CA GLY A 428 -5.19 -11.16 -8.66
C GLY A 428 -4.40 -12.18 -7.84
N ARG A 429 -3.25 -12.65 -8.31
CA ARG A 429 -2.40 -13.65 -7.65
C ARG A 429 -1.11 -13.04 -7.15
N LEU A 430 -0.49 -13.66 -6.14
CA LEU A 430 0.82 -13.21 -5.71
C LEU A 430 1.84 -13.37 -6.85
N SER A 431 2.60 -12.31 -7.11
CA SER A 431 3.66 -12.30 -8.12
C SER A 431 5.05 -12.22 -7.50
N GLY A 432 5.17 -11.78 -6.25
CA GLY A 432 6.40 -11.88 -5.48
C GLY A 432 6.50 -10.91 -4.31
N ILE A 433 7.54 -11.11 -3.51
CA ILE A 433 7.81 -10.37 -2.28
C ILE A 433 9.17 -9.69 -2.40
N VAL A 434 9.23 -8.41 -2.06
CA VAL A 434 10.42 -7.56 -2.19
C VAL A 434 10.77 -6.89 -0.86
N ASP A 435 11.98 -6.31 -0.78
CA ASP A 435 12.44 -5.52 0.37
C ASP A 435 12.78 -6.35 1.62
N TRP A 436 13.72 -7.28 1.44
CA TRP A 436 14.13 -8.27 2.46
C TRP A 436 15.19 -7.75 3.45
N GLU A 437 15.38 -6.45 3.55
CA GLU A 437 16.45 -5.86 4.38
C GLU A 437 16.26 -6.09 5.89
N ASN A 438 15.01 -6.28 6.34
CA ASN A 438 14.67 -6.59 7.74
C ASN A 438 14.56 -8.09 8.04
N SER A 439 14.79 -8.95 7.04
CA SER A 439 14.58 -10.39 7.20
C SER A 439 15.62 -11.03 8.11
N GLY A 440 15.22 -12.12 8.75
CA GLY A 440 16.06 -12.82 9.69
C GLY A 440 15.33 -13.94 10.42
N TRP A 441 16.00 -14.49 11.42
CA TRP A 441 15.48 -15.51 12.32
C TRP A 441 14.85 -14.82 13.53
N PHE A 442 13.53 -14.83 13.61
CA PHE A 442 12.74 -14.14 14.64
C PHE A 442 11.64 -15.06 15.21
N PRO A 443 11.04 -14.69 16.35
CA PRO A 443 9.84 -15.38 16.86
C PRO A 443 8.75 -15.47 15.79
N GLU A 444 8.02 -16.58 15.77
CA GLU A 444 7.03 -16.89 14.72
C GLU A 444 5.85 -15.90 14.63
N TYR A 445 5.61 -15.08 15.65
CA TYR A 445 4.62 -14.00 15.62
C TYR A 445 5.11 -12.76 14.84
N TRP A 446 6.41 -12.64 14.55
CA TRP A 446 7.02 -11.38 14.13
C TRP A 446 6.43 -10.83 12.83
N ASP A 447 6.27 -11.66 11.79
CA ASP A 447 5.63 -11.21 10.55
C ASP A 447 4.14 -10.86 10.74
N TYR A 448 3.45 -11.48 11.70
CA TYR A 448 2.04 -11.19 12.00
C TYR A 448 1.89 -9.78 12.56
N THR A 449 2.61 -9.46 13.64
CA THR A 449 2.53 -8.13 14.26
C THR A 449 3.10 -7.05 13.34
N LYS A 450 4.14 -7.36 12.56
CA LYS A 450 4.70 -6.45 11.56
C LYS A 450 3.77 -6.19 10.38
N ALA A 451 2.89 -7.12 10.02
CA ALA A 451 1.88 -6.89 8.98
C ALA A 451 0.81 -5.88 9.43
N TYR A 452 0.51 -5.82 10.74
CA TYR A 452 -0.33 -4.80 11.38
C TYR A 452 0.40 -3.45 11.55
N TYR A 453 1.71 -3.51 11.79
CA TYR A 453 2.57 -2.35 11.98
C TYR A 453 2.55 -1.42 10.75
N GLY A 454 2.07 -0.18 10.95
CA GLY A 454 1.95 0.83 9.89
C GLY A 454 0.72 0.69 8.97
N THR A 455 -0.11 -0.34 9.12
CA THR A 455 -1.32 -0.58 8.30
C THR A 455 -2.63 -0.60 9.11
N LYS A 456 -2.59 -0.27 10.40
CA LYS A 456 -3.68 -0.33 11.40
C LYS A 456 -5.09 0.09 10.94
N ILE A 457 -5.20 0.99 9.96
CA ILE A 457 -6.48 1.49 9.45
C ILE A 457 -7.07 0.67 8.28
N ARG A 458 -6.35 -0.33 7.75
CA ARG A 458 -6.73 -1.07 6.54
C ARG A 458 -7.43 -2.39 6.89
N ARG A 459 -8.69 -2.32 7.33
CA ARG A 459 -9.47 -3.50 7.78
C ARG A 459 -9.46 -4.68 6.80
N ARG A 460 -9.61 -4.44 5.49
CA ARG A 460 -9.58 -5.52 4.47
C ARG A 460 -8.23 -6.26 4.44
N TRP A 461 -7.12 -5.55 4.66
CA TRP A 461 -5.79 -6.13 4.79
C TRP A 461 -5.63 -6.91 6.09
N LEU A 462 -6.06 -6.33 7.22
CA LEU A 462 -5.92 -6.97 8.53
C LEU A 462 -6.70 -8.30 8.60
N ARG A 463 -7.92 -8.33 8.07
CA ARG A 463 -8.69 -9.59 7.93
C ARG A 463 -7.95 -10.63 7.11
N ALA A 464 -7.40 -10.24 5.96
CA ALA A 464 -6.62 -11.15 5.12
C ALA A 464 -5.38 -11.68 5.86
N ILE A 465 -4.71 -10.86 6.67
CA ILE A 465 -3.58 -11.30 7.50
C ILE A 465 -4.02 -12.25 8.60
N ASP A 466 -5.12 -11.99 9.28
CA ASP A 466 -5.67 -12.93 10.27
C ASP A 466 -5.90 -14.30 9.61
N GLU A 467 -6.59 -14.33 8.47
CA GLU A 467 -6.85 -15.56 7.71
C GLU A 467 -5.55 -16.26 7.26
N VAL A 468 -4.53 -15.51 6.82
CA VAL A 468 -3.22 -16.07 6.47
C VAL A 468 -2.58 -16.77 7.67
N PHE A 469 -2.69 -16.19 8.87
CA PHE A 469 -1.99 -16.66 10.06
C PHE A 469 -2.76 -17.68 10.92
N GLU A 470 -4.04 -17.92 10.65
CA GLU A 470 -4.85 -18.96 11.31
C GLU A 470 -4.17 -20.33 11.38
N ASP A 471 -3.42 -20.72 10.34
CA ASP A 471 -2.73 -22.02 10.26
C ASP A 471 -1.42 -22.08 11.05
N PHE A 472 -0.90 -20.95 11.50
CA PHE A 472 0.42 -20.86 12.15
C PHE A 472 0.34 -20.68 13.66
N GLY A 473 -0.74 -20.11 14.19
CA GLY A 473 -0.92 -19.90 15.62
C GLY A 473 -1.81 -18.71 15.94
N ASP A 474 -2.23 -18.63 17.21
CA ASP A 474 -2.94 -17.47 17.75
C ASP A 474 -1.93 -16.47 18.33
N PHE A 475 -1.73 -15.36 17.62
CA PHE A 475 -0.78 -14.31 17.98
C PHE A 475 -1.46 -13.03 18.51
N GLN A 476 -2.73 -13.12 18.94
CA GLN A 476 -3.49 -11.94 19.41
C GLN A 476 -2.88 -11.31 20.67
N LYS A 477 -2.25 -12.11 21.53
CA LYS A 477 -1.60 -11.60 22.74
C LYS A 477 -0.36 -10.78 22.39
N GLU A 478 0.46 -11.30 21.49
CA GLU A 478 1.69 -10.67 21.01
C GLU A 478 1.35 -9.38 20.26
N LEU A 479 0.27 -9.39 19.46
CA LEU A 479 -0.25 -8.19 18.82
C LEU A 479 -0.71 -7.14 19.83
N ALA A 480 -1.46 -7.52 20.87
CA ALA A 480 -1.91 -6.58 21.90
C ALA A 480 -0.75 -5.99 22.73
N ILE A 481 0.34 -6.75 22.91
CA ILE A 481 1.58 -6.26 23.53
C ILE A 481 2.24 -5.25 22.59
N GLU A 482 2.46 -5.63 21.33
CA GLU A 482 3.07 -4.76 20.33
C GLU A 482 2.29 -3.46 20.13
N GLU A 483 0.95 -3.50 20.10
CA GLU A 483 0.12 -2.29 19.96
C GLU A 483 0.36 -1.27 21.05
N LYS A 484 0.49 -1.71 22.31
CA LYS A 484 0.84 -0.84 23.45
C LYS A 484 2.24 -0.27 23.31
N LEU A 485 3.20 -1.07 22.87
CA LEU A 485 4.58 -0.62 22.68
C LEU A 485 4.68 0.39 21.52
N TRP A 486 3.88 0.22 20.46
CA TRP A 486 3.84 1.13 19.33
C TRP A 486 3.34 2.52 19.71
N GLU A 487 2.31 2.63 20.56
CA GLU A 487 1.79 3.91 21.06
C GLU A 487 2.82 4.71 21.87
N TYR A 488 3.82 4.03 22.44
CA TYR A 488 4.89 4.68 23.18
C TYR A 488 6.07 5.05 22.27
N CYS A 489 6.41 4.17 21.32
CA CYS A 489 7.56 4.37 20.45
C CYS A 489 7.30 5.41 19.34
N TYR A 490 6.04 5.65 18.99
CA TYR A 490 5.56 6.52 17.89
C TYR A 490 4.37 7.36 18.34
#